data_AF-A0A2V8E2B6-F1
#
_entry.id   AF-A0A2V8E2B6-F1
#
_cell.length_a   1.000
_cell.length_b   1.000
_cell.length_c   1.000
_cell.angle_alpha   90.00
_cell.angle_beta   90.00
_cell.angle_gamma   90.00
#
_symmetry.space_group_name_H-M   'P 1'
#
loop_
_entity.id
_entity.type
_entity.pdbx_description
1 polymer ?
#
loop_
_entity_poly.entity_id
_entity_poly.type
_entity_poly.pdbx_seq_one_letter_code
_entity_poly.pdbx_strand_id
1 'polypeptide(L)'
;MNPRHFRSAAEFRAWLAAHGARERELWVGFYRKACGKGGLGYKDAVDQALCYGWIDGVKKRVDADSYMHRFSPRTASSIWSTVNLKRMKELIALGRAAPPGREAFERRDPRKAQAYSFENKPAAFDGPLARRFKANARAWTFFGAQPPGYRKVATFWVMSAKKDETKLRRLDQL
;
A
#
# COMPACT_ATOMS: atom_id res chain seq x y z
N MET A 1 21.42 7.09 -8.62
CA MET A 1 20.58 7.86 -7.67
C MET A 1 21.07 7.53 -6.27
N ASN A 2 21.50 8.52 -5.49
CA ASN A 2 22.06 8.29 -4.15
C ASN A 2 20.99 8.59 -3.09
N PRO A 3 20.51 7.59 -2.32
CA PRO A 3 19.48 7.83 -1.31
C PRO A 3 20.04 8.52 -0.06
N ARG A 4 19.21 9.34 0.57
CA ARG A 4 19.55 9.95 1.86
C ARG A 4 19.39 8.92 2.98
N HIS A 5 20.42 8.74 3.78
CA HIS A 5 20.36 7.90 4.98
C HIS A 5 20.15 8.77 6.21
N PHE A 6 19.34 8.27 7.14
CA PHE A 6 19.14 8.88 8.45
C PHE A 6 19.61 7.92 9.53
N ARG A 7 20.21 8.46 10.58
CA ARG A 7 20.73 7.72 11.74
C ARG A 7 19.60 7.28 12.67
N SER A 8 18.48 8.00 12.68
CA SER A 8 17.36 7.71 13.58
C SER A 8 16.01 8.21 13.06
N ALA A 9 14.93 7.75 13.70
CA ALA A 9 13.58 8.26 13.48
C ALA A 9 13.45 9.75 13.81
N ALA A 10 14.18 10.23 14.82
CA ALA A 10 14.16 11.65 15.20
C ALA A 10 14.78 12.54 14.12
N GLU A 11 15.88 12.09 13.50
CA GLU A 11 16.52 12.82 12.41
C GLU A 11 15.62 12.91 11.18
N PHE A 12 14.96 11.80 10.81
CA PHE A 12 14.02 11.81 9.71
C PHE A 12 12.79 12.69 10.01
N ARG A 13 12.30 12.67 11.24
CA ARG A 13 11.23 13.55 11.71
C ARG A 13 11.60 15.03 11.58
N ALA A 14 12.82 15.40 11.99
CA ALA A 14 13.31 16.76 11.87
C ALA A 14 13.40 17.20 10.40
N TRP A 15 13.84 16.31 9.51
CA TRP A 15 13.84 16.57 8.08
C TRP A 15 12.42 16.81 7.53
N LEU A 16 11.45 15.95 7.89
CA LEU A 16 10.06 16.13 7.48
C LEU A 16 9.47 17.44 8.01
N ALA A 17 9.84 17.88 9.21
CA ALA A 17 9.39 19.16 9.75
C ALA A 17 9.94 20.36 8.96
N ALA A 18 11.21 20.31 8.57
CA ALA A 18 11.86 21.42 7.85
C ALA A 18 11.50 21.46 6.36
N HIS A 19 11.33 20.30 5.73
CA HIS A 19 11.26 20.17 4.27
C HIS A 19 9.93 19.61 3.75
N GLY A 20 9.13 18.97 4.60
CA GLY A 20 7.98 18.16 4.21
C GLY A 20 6.84 18.91 3.52
N ALA A 21 6.79 20.23 3.67
CA ALA A 21 5.81 21.10 2.99
C ALA A 21 6.27 21.58 1.61
N ARG A 22 7.56 21.49 1.29
CA ARG A 22 8.16 22.04 0.06
C ARG A 22 8.59 20.93 -0.90
N GLU A 23 9.10 19.83 -0.36
CA GLU A 23 9.62 18.72 -1.15
C GLU A 23 8.51 17.83 -1.70
N ARG A 24 8.68 17.38 -2.94
CA ARG A 24 7.72 16.50 -3.63
C ARG A 24 8.04 15.03 -3.45
N GLU A 25 9.29 14.70 -3.19
CA GLU A 25 9.72 13.35 -2.87
C GLU A 25 11.06 13.34 -2.13
N LEU A 26 11.36 12.22 -1.50
CA LEU A 26 12.67 11.91 -0.94
C LEU A 26 12.95 10.42 -1.11
N TRP A 27 14.14 10.07 -1.61
CA TRP A 27 14.62 8.70 -1.57
C TRP A 27 15.38 8.46 -0.28
N VAL A 28 14.83 7.60 0.57
CA VAL A 28 15.41 7.24 1.87
C VAL A 28 16.08 5.88 1.78
N GLY A 29 17.34 5.83 2.19
CA GLY A 29 18.17 4.62 2.21
C GLY A 29 18.07 3.90 3.54
N PHE A 30 18.10 2.57 3.47
CA PHE A 30 17.98 1.65 4.60
C PHE A 30 19.04 0.57 4.48
N TYR A 31 19.70 0.28 5.61
CA TYR A 31 20.60 -0.85 5.72
C TYR A 31 19.83 -2.12 6.12
N ARG A 32 20.22 -3.25 5.54
CA ARG A 32 19.71 -4.56 5.93
C ARG A 32 20.23 -4.91 7.31
N LYS A 33 19.41 -5.56 8.14
CA LYS A 33 19.81 -5.95 9.50
C LYS A 33 21.10 -6.76 9.53
N ALA A 34 21.32 -7.62 8.53
CA ALA A 34 22.47 -8.52 8.45
C ALA A 34 23.83 -7.79 8.36
N CYS A 35 23.87 -6.55 7.86
CA CYS A 35 25.15 -5.83 7.68
C CYS A 35 25.59 -5.03 8.92
N GLY A 36 24.82 -5.03 10.02
CA GLY A 36 25.20 -4.40 11.29
C GLY A 36 25.30 -2.87 11.31
N LYS A 37 25.13 -2.20 10.15
CA LYS A 37 25.33 -0.74 9.99
C LYS A 37 24.32 0.15 10.74
N GLY A 38 23.25 -0.43 11.30
CA GLY A 38 22.23 0.30 12.06
C GLY A 38 21.45 1.33 11.23
N GLY A 39 20.99 2.41 11.88
CA GLY A 39 20.29 3.53 11.23
C GLY A 39 18.77 3.49 11.36
N LEU A 40 18.09 4.35 10.58
CA LEU A 40 16.64 4.44 10.55
C LEU A 40 16.00 3.09 10.18
N GLY A 41 15.14 2.57 11.07
CA GLY A 41 14.30 1.43 10.77
C GLY A 41 13.20 1.79 9.78
N TYR A 42 12.91 0.91 8.82
CA TYR A 42 11.85 1.14 7.82
C TYR A 42 10.48 1.39 8.47
N LYS A 43 10.10 0.62 9.48
CA LYS A 43 8.83 0.82 10.20
C LYS A 43 8.78 2.21 10.86
N ASP A 44 9.88 2.65 11.47
CA ASP A 44 9.95 3.98 12.08
C ASP A 44 9.86 5.08 11.02
N ALA A 45 10.47 4.87 9.85
CA ALA A 45 10.34 5.79 8.72
C ALA A 45 8.87 5.93 8.28
N VAL A 46 8.14 4.82 8.15
CA VAL A 46 6.71 4.84 7.82
C VAL A 46 5.91 5.57 8.90
N ASP A 47 6.19 5.32 10.19
CA ASP A 47 5.52 6.01 11.29
C ASP A 47 5.76 7.53 11.22
N GLN A 48 7.00 8.00 11.00
CA GLN A 48 7.29 9.42 10.86
C GLN A 48 6.65 10.02 9.60
N ALA A 49 6.66 9.29 8.48
CA ALA A 49 6.01 9.73 7.26
C ALA A 49 4.50 9.93 7.48
N LEU A 50 3.82 8.99 8.15
CA LEU A 50 2.40 9.14 8.51
C LEU A 50 2.17 10.38 9.37
N CYS A 51 3.01 10.62 10.38
CA CYS A 51 2.91 11.80 11.25
C CYS A 51 2.98 13.13 10.49
N TYR A 52 3.61 13.16 9.31
CA TYR A 52 3.73 14.37 8.48
C TYR A 52 2.91 14.32 7.20
N GLY A 53 2.04 13.33 7.03
CA GLY A 53 1.16 13.23 5.86
C GLY A 53 1.88 12.75 4.61
N TRP A 54 2.98 12.04 4.77
CA TRP A 54 3.76 11.40 3.70
C TRP A 54 3.44 9.90 3.60
N ILE A 55 3.83 9.28 2.50
CA ILE A 55 3.69 7.85 2.24
C ILE A 55 4.95 7.32 1.54
N ASP A 56 5.32 6.09 1.85
CA ASP A 56 6.32 5.35 1.08
C ASP A 56 5.76 4.80 -0.23
N GLY A 57 6.64 4.49 -1.16
CA GLY A 57 6.28 3.98 -2.47
C GLY A 57 7.32 2.99 -2.96
N VAL A 58 7.86 3.26 -4.15
CA VAL A 58 8.74 2.34 -4.87
C VAL A 58 9.95 1.98 -4.01
N LYS A 59 10.16 0.68 -3.85
CA LYS A 59 11.37 0.08 -3.27
C LYS A 59 12.37 -0.23 -4.37
N LYS A 60 13.64 0.10 -4.17
CA LYS A 60 14.75 -0.27 -5.06
C LYS A 60 15.91 -0.85 -4.26
N ARG A 61 16.61 -1.83 -4.82
CA ARG A 61 17.90 -2.28 -4.32
C ARG A 61 18.94 -1.21 -4.65
N VAL A 62 19.86 -0.96 -3.71
CA VAL A 62 21.00 -0.06 -3.93
C VAL A 62 22.25 -0.92 -4.10
N ASP A 63 22.55 -1.79 -3.13
CA ASP A 63 23.66 -2.73 -3.18
C ASP A 63 23.32 -4.05 -2.42
N ALA A 64 24.32 -4.83 -2.01
CA ALA A 64 24.14 -6.05 -1.22
C ALA A 64 23.57 -5.78 0.18
N ASP A 65 23.99 -4.69 0.81
CA ASP A 65 23.71 -4.32 2.19
C ASP A 65 22.55 -3.34 2.33
N SER A 66 22.18 -2.65 1.25
CA SER A 66 21.25 -1.52 1.32
C SER A 66 20.15 -1.55 0.26
N TYR A 67 19.04 -0.91 0.60
CA TYR A 67 17.90 -0.67 -0.26
C TYR A 67 17.31 0.71 0.03
N MET A 68 16.48 1.23 -0.86
CA MET A 68 15.85 2.53 -0.68
C MET A 68 14.35 2.47 -0.96
N HIS A 69 13.60 3.36 -0.32
CA HIS A 69 12.21 3.64 -0.63
C HIS A 69 12.04 5.11 -0.99
N ARG A 70 11.21 5.36 -2.00
CA ARG A 70 10.71 6.71 -2.25
C ARG A 70 9.63 7.05 -1.23
N PHE A 71 9.74 8.21 -0.61
CA PHE A 71 8.70 8.82 0.21
C PHE A 71 8.19 10.08 -0.49
N SER A 72 6.89 10.35 -0.42
CA SER A 72 6.28 11.55 -1.01
C SER A 72 5.07 12.02 -0.20
N PRO A 73 4.68 13.30 -0.28
CA PRO A 73 3.45 13.80 0.33
C PRO A 73 2.22 13.03 -0.18
N ARG A 74 1.25 12.77 0.70
CA ARG A 74 -0.06 12.23 0.32
C ARG A 74 -0.89 13.34 -0.33
N THR A 75 -1.53 12.98 -1.43
CA THR A 75 -2.60 13.76 -2.05
C THR A 75 -3.96 13.37 -1.46
N ALA A 76 -5.00 14.19 -1.66
CA ALA A 76 -6.37 13.83 -1.29
C ALA A 76 -6.87 12.54 -1.98
N SER A 77 -6.31 12.21 -3.16
CA SER A 77 -6.60 10.98 -3.89
C SER A 77 -5.81 9.75 -3.40
N SER A 78 -4.85 9.93 -2.50
CA SER A 78 -4.01 8.85 -1.99
C SER A 78 -4.81 7.83 -1.20
N ILE A 79 -4.55 6.56 -1.49
CA ILE A 79 -5.19 5.45 -0.81
C ILE A 79 -4.59 5.28 0.59
N TRP A 80 -5.46 5.04 1.56
CA TRP A 80 -5.09 4.68 2.92
C TRP A 80 -5.42 3.21 3.15
N SER A 81 -4.40 2.37 3.32
CA SER A 81 -4.59 0.97 3.69
C SER A 81 -5.15 0.84 5.11
N THR A 82 -5.83 -0.27 5.41
CA THR A 82 -6.32 -0.57 6.77
C THR A 82 -5.20 -0.48 7.81
N VAL A 83 -4.00 -0.94 7.47
CA VAL A 83 -2.82 -0.87 8.34
C VAL A 83 -2.42 0.57 8.62
N ASN A 84 -2.32 1.42 7.59
CA ASN A 84 -1.95 2.83 7.77
C ASN A 84 -3.04 3.63 8.48
N LEU A 85 -4.32 3.30 8.26
CA LEU A 85 -5.43 3.91 9.00
C LEU A 85 -5.35 3.58 10.49
N LYS A 86 -5.20 2.29 10.82
CA LYS A 86 -5.05 1.84 12.21
C LYS A 86 -3.82 2.50 12.84
N ARG A 87 -2.69 2.48 12.15
CA ARG A 87 -1.44 3.04 12.66
C ARG A 87 -1.51 4.55 12.86
N MET A 88 -2.13 5.28 11.93
CA MET A 88 -2.32 6.73 12.09
C MET A 88 -3.22 7.07 13.29
N LYS A 89 -4.30 6.31 13.51
CA LYS A 89 -5.15 6.47 14.71
C LYS A 89 -4.36 6.25 16.01
N GLU A 90 -3.52 5.23 16.07
CA GLU A 90 -2.62 4.99 17.21
C GLU A 90 -1.64 6.16 17.42
N LEU A 91 -1.02 6.66 16.34
CA LEU A 91 -0.10 7.79 16.41
C LEU A 91 -0.77 9.08 16.86
N ILE A 92 -2.05 9.30 16.50
CA ILE A 92 -2.86 10.41 17.00
C ILE A 92 -3.13 10.23 18.50
N ALA A 93 -3.57 9.04 18.93
CA ALA A 93 -3.84 8.76 20.33
C ALA A 93 -2.58 8.91 21.22
N LEU A 94 -1.41 8.58 20.69
CA LEU A 94 -0.11 8.77 21.36
C LEU A 94 0.40 10.22 21.31
N GLY A 95 -0.33 11.18 20.74
CA GLY A 95 0.11 12.57 20.58
C GLY A 95 1.29 12.76 19.63
N ARG A 96 1.64 11.76 18.83
CA ARG A 96 2.82 11.76 17.96
C ARG A 96 2.57 12.33 16.57
N ALA A 97 1.32 12.32 16.11
CA ALA A 97 0.95 12.91 14.82
C ALA A 97 1.27 14.41 14.82
N ALA A 98 1.91 14.92 13.76
CA ALA A 98 2.10 16.34 13.56
C ALA A 98 0.88 16.94 12.83
N PRO A 99 0.69 18.28 12.83
CA PRO A 99 -0.44 18.91 12.15
C PRO A 99 -0.60 18.47 10.68
N PRO A 100 0.46 18.41 9.84
CA PRO A 100 0.33 17.98 8.45
C PRO A 100 -0.18 16.54 8.29
N GLY A 101 0.19 15.63 9.19
CA GLY A 101 -0.31 14.25 9.18
C GLY A 101 -1.78 14.16 9.56
N ARG A 102 -2.22 14.93 10.56
CA ARG A 102 -3.64 15.00 10.94
C ARG A 102 -4.49 15.56 9.81
N GLU A 103 -4.06 16.65 9.19
CA GLU A 103 -4.77 17.22 8.05
C GLU A 103 -4.85 16.26 6.86
N ALA A 104 -3.75 15.58 6.53
CA ALA A 104 -3.75 14.59 5.46
C ALA A 104 -4.68 13.40 5.77
N PHE A 105 -4.79 13.03 7.04
CA PHE A 105 -5.72 12.02 7.50
C PHE A 105 -7.17 12.52 7.38
N GLU A 106 -7.49 13.73 7.81
CA GLU A 106 -8.85 14.30 7.74
C GLU A 106 -9.34 14.52 6.31
N ARG A 107 -8.47 15.00 5.41
CA ARG A 107 -8.79 15.22 3.99
C ARG A 107 -8.96 13.92 3.17
N ARG A 108 -8.71 12.74 3.75
CA ARG A 108 -8.79 11.47 3.02
C ARG A 108 -10.22 11.16 2.59
N ASP A 109 -10.38 10.54 1.43
CA ASP A 109 -11.68 10.01 1.02
C ASP A 109 -12.03 8.73 1.80
N PRO A 110 -13.06 8.74 2.68
CA PRO A 110 -13.42 7.57 3.47
C PRO A 110 -13.91 6.39 2.62
N ARG A 111 -14.41 6.63 1.40
CA ARG A 111 -14.88 5.58 0.49
C ARG A 111 -13.71 4.79 -0.11
N LYS A 112 -12.57 5.44 -0.36
CA LYS A 112 -11.35 4.79 -0.89
C LYS A 112 -10.57 4.01 0.18
N ALA A 113 -10.68 4.42 1.43
CA ALA A 113 -10.09 3.71 2.57
C ALA A 113 -10.62 2.27 2.69
N GLN A 114 -11.90 2.03 2.39
CA GLN A 114 -12.50 0.69 2.40
C GLN A 114 -12.18 -0.13 1.13
N ALA A 115 -11.91 0.51 0.00
CA ALA A 115 -11.68 -0.18 -1.27
C ALA A 115 -10.31 -0.87 -1.39
N TYR A 116 -9.34 -0.53 -0.53
CA TYR A 116 -7.98 -1.09 -0.55
C TYR A 116 -7.70 -2.11 0.55
N SER A 117 -8.71 -2.54 1.30
CA SER A 117 -8.49 -3.70 2.16
C SER A 117 -8.17 -4.89 1.24
N PHE A 118 -6.98 -5.48 1.42
CA PHE A 118 -6.66 -6.81 0.89
C PHE A 118 -7.68 -7.88 1.37
N GLU A 119 -8.51 -7.51 2.34
CA GLU A 119 -9.66 -8.24 2.89
C GLU A 119 -10.92 -8.13 2.03
N ASN A 120 -11.13 -7.05 1.26
CA ASN A 120 -12.23 -6.91 0.30
C ASN A 120 -11.89 -7.52 -1.08
N LYS A 121 -11.00 -8.52 -1.11
CA LYS A 121 -10.88 -9.34 -2.32
C LYS A 121 -12.15 -10.16 -2.41
N PRO A 122 -12.94 -10.05 -3.50
CA PRO A 122 -14.08 -10.93 -3.71
C PRO A 122 -13.59 -12.37 -3.61
N ALA A 123 -14.01 -13.06 -2.55
CA ALA A 123 -13.63 -14.46 -2.31
C ALA A 123 -14.31 -15.38 -3.34
N ALA A 124 -15.36 -14.87 -3.98
CA ALA A 124 -16.15 -15.54 -5.01
C ALA A 124 -16.58 -14.55 -6.10
N PHE A 125 -16.93 -15.10 -7.26
CA PHE A 125 -17.67 -14.37 -8.30
C PHE A 125 -19.07 -14.00 -7.78
N ASP A 126 -19.64 -12.89 -8.25
CA ASP A 126 -21.05 -12.59 -7.98
C ASP A 126 -21.98 -13.63 -8.63
N GLY A 127 -23.24 -13.70 -8.19
CA GLY A 127 -24.20 -14.73 -8.61
C GLY A 127 -24.36 -14.87 -10.13
N PRO A 128 -24.47 -13.77 -10.90
CA PRO A 128 -24.51 -13.83 -12.37
C PRO A 128 -23.21 -14.36 -13.00
N LEU A 129 -22.04 -13.86 -12.59
CA LEU A 129 -20.76 -14.29 -13.15
C LEU A 129 -20.44 -15.74 -12.77
N ALA A 130 -20.77 -16.16 -11.54
CA ALA A 130 -20.61 -17.54 -11.09
C ALA A 130 -21.44 -18.52 -11.94
N ARG A 131 -22.69 -18.17 -12.26
CA ARG A 131 -23.55 -18.99 -13.13
C ARG A 131 -22.99 -19.09 -14.55
N ARG A 132 -22.55 -17.97 -15.13
CA ARG A 132 -21.91 -17.95 -16.45
C ARG A 132 -20.64 -18.80 -16.47
N PHE A 133 -19.79 -18.68 -15.45
CA PHE A 133 -18.54 -19.42 -15.41
C PHE A 133 -18.75 -20.92 -15.27
N LYS A 134 -19.71 -21.34 -14.43
CA LYS A 134 -20.11 -22.74 -14.27
C LYS A 134 -20.75 -23.34 -15.53
N ALA A 135 -21.36 -22.52 -16.40
CA ALA A 135 -21.88 -22.99 -17.67
C ALA A 135 -20.77 -23.46 -18.63
N ASN A 136 -19.53 -22.96 -18.46
CA ASN A 136 -18.36 -23.50 -19.14
C ASN A 136 -17.69 -24.56 -18.26
N ALA A 137 -18.15 -25.81 -18.40
CA ALA A 137 -17.70 -26.93 -17.57
C ALA A 137 -16.16 -27.14 -17.61
N ARG A 138 -15.54 -26.96 -18.78
CA ARG A 138 -14.09 -27.14 -18.95
C ARG A 138 -13.31 -26.08 -18.15
N ALA A 139 -13.69 -24.81 -18.28
CA ALA A 139 -13.06 -23.72 -17.55
C ALA A 139 -13.30 -23.82 -16.04
N TRP A 140 -14.52 -24.17 -15.62
CA TRP A 140 -14.87 -24.35 -14.21
C TRP A 140 -14.07 -25.47 -13.55
N THR A 141 -13.93 -26.62 -14.21
CA THR A 141 -13.12 -27.74 -13.70
C THR A 141 -11.65 -27.37 -13.61
N PHE A 142 -11.08 -26.75 -14.65
CA PHE A 142 -9.69 -26.29 -14.63
C PHE A 142 -9.44 -25.32 -13.48
N PHE A 143 -10.30 -24.30 -13.33
CA PHE A 143 -10.21 -23.31 -12.28
C PHE A 143 -10.33 -23.94 -10.88
N GLY A 144 -11.26 -24.88 -10.71
CA GLY A 144 -11.47 -25.61 -9.45
C GLY A 144 -10.26 -26.40 -8.98
N ALA A 145 -9.48 -26.96 -9.93
CA ALA A 145 -8.25 -27.70 -9.65
C ALA A 145 -7.06 -26.81 -9.25
N GLN A 146 -7.15 -25.48 -9.39
CA GLN A 146 -6.03 -24.59 -9.11
C GLN A 146 -5.83 -24.32 -7.61
N PRO A 147 -4.57 -24.04 -7.18
CA PRO A 147 -4.28 -23.68 -5.80
C PRO A 147 -5.13 -22.50 -5.31
N PRO A 148 -5.45 -22.42 -4.00
CA PRO A 148 -6.25 -21.32 -3.45
C PRO A 148 -5.74 -19.92 -3.81
N GLY A 149 -4.41 -19.75 -3.90
CA GLY A 149 -3.78 -18.50 -4.31
C GLY A 149 -4.12 -18.09 -5.75
N TYR A 150 -4.08 -19.04 -6.69
CA TYR A 150 -4.45 -18.80 -8.09
C TYR A 150 -5.92 -18.38 -8.19
N ARG A 151 -6.81 -19.17 -7.59
CA ARG A 151 -8.26 -18.90 -7.61
C ARG A 151 -8.57 -17.52 -7.05
N LYS A 152 -7.93 -17.15 -5.92
CA LYS A 152 -8.11 -15.83 -5.29
C LYS A 152 -7.63 -14.69 -6.18
N VAL A 153 -6.50 -14.84 -6.88
CA VAL A 153 -5.97 -13.81 -7.79
C VAL A 153 -6.84 -13.66 -9.02
N ALA A 154 -7.24 -14.77 -9.65
CA ALA A 154 -8.10 -14.78 -10.83
C ALA A 154 -9.50 -14.21 -10.55
N THR A 155 -10.15 -14.63 -9.46
CA THR A 155 -11.44 -14.04 -9.03
C THR A 155 -11.31 -12.54 -8.79
N PHE A 156 -10.26 -12.10 -8.09
CA PHE A 156 -10.03 -10.67 -7.87
C PHE A 156 -9.80 -9.91 -9.18
N TRP A 157 -9.04 -10.48 -10.11
CA TRP A 157 -8.79 -9.83 -11.41
C TRP A 157 -10.09 -9.62 -12.19
N VAL A 158 -10.99 -10.59 -12.22
CA VAL A 158 -12.33 -10.43 -12.82
C VAL A 158 -13.14 -9.37 -12.05
N MET A 159 -13.30 -9.55 -10.75
CA MET A 159 -14.25 -8.79 -9.94
C MET A 159 -13.80 -7.36 -9.62
N SER A 160 -12.51 -7.05 -9.74
CA SER A 160 -11.97 -5.68 -9.54
C SER A 160 -12.26 -4.74 -10.72
N ALA A 161 -12.78 -5.25 -11.85
CA ALA A 161 -13.20 -4.41 -12.95
C ALA A 161 -14.44 -3.58 -12.59
N LYS A 162 -14.40 -2.27 -12.89
CA LYS A 162 -15.49 -1.34 -12.56
C LYS A 162 -16.71 -1.48 -13.46
N LYS A 163 -16.50 -1.85 -14.73
CA LYS A 163 -17.54 -1.98 -15.75
C LYS A 163 -17.92 -3.45 -15.92
N ASP A 164 -19.21 -3.75 -16.04
CA ASP A 164 -19.69 -5.13 -16.15
C ASP A 164 -19.22 -5.82 -17.44
N GLU A 165 -19.10 -5.08 -18.54
CA GLU A 165 -18.54 -5.62 -19.79
C GLU A 165 -17.08 -6.06 -19.61
N THR A 166 -16.33 -5.33 -18.78
CA THR A 166 -14.94 -5.69 -18.48
C THR A 166 -14.85 -6.90 -17.57
N LYS A 167 -15.78 -7.08 -16.62
CA LYS A 167 -15.86 -8.29 -15.81
C LYS A 167 -16.14 -9.52 -16.70
N LEU A 168 -17.12 -9.42 -17.60
CA LEU A 168 -17.46 -10.50 -18.54
C LEU A 168 -16.27 -10.88 -19.42
N ARG A 169 -15.61 -9.91 -20.05
CA ARG A 169 -14.44 -10.15 -20.89
C ARG A 169 -13.30 -10.82 -20.14
N ARG A 170 -13.07 -10.45 -18.87
CA ARG A 170 -12.04 -11.09 -18.03
C ARG A 170 -12.45 -12.50 -17.63
N LEU A 171 -13.73 -12.73 -17.35
CA LEU A 171 -14.25 -14.05 -17.02
C LEU A 171 -14.08 -15.02 -18.19
N ASP A 172 -14.31 -14.57 -19.43
CA ASP A 172 -14.15 -15.37 -20.64
C ASP A 172 -12.67 -15.69 -20.97
N GLN A 173 -11.71 -15.13 -20.21
CA GLN A 173 -10.27 -15.42 -20.31
C GLN A 173 -9.76 -16.41 -19.23
N LEU A 174 -10.63 -16.81 -18.29
CA LEU A 174 -10.32 -17.83 -17.28
C LEU A 174 -10.61 -19.24 -17.79
#